data_AF-A0A1A8D5D5-F1
#
_entry.id   AF-A0A1A8D5D5-F1
#
_cell.length_a   1.000
_cell.length_b   1.000
_cell.length_c   1.000
_cell.angle_alpha   90.00
_cell.angle_beta   90.00
_cell.angle_gamma   90.00
#
_symmetry.space_group_name_H-M   'P 1'
#
loop_
_entity.id
_entity.type
_entity.pdbx_description
1 polymer ?
#
loop_
_entity_poly.entity_id
_entity_poly.type
_entity_poly.pdbx_seq_one_letter_code
_entity_poly.pdbx_strand_id
1 'polypeptide(L)'
;MSEKGFQQVSFVNSIATTKGGRHIDYVADQVVSKLIDVVKKKNKAGVAVKPFQVKNHMWLFVNCLIENPTFDSQTKENMTLQHKKFG
;
A
#
# COMPACT_ATOMS: atom_id res chain seq x y z
N MET A 1 12.36 13.82 8.34
CA MET A 1 11.35 12.83 8.79
C MET A 1 10.07 13.09 8.01
N SER A 2 9.27 12.06 7.70
CA SER A 2 7.96 12.25 7.09
C SER A 2 7.05 13.04 8.04
N GLU A 3 6.25 13.96 7.50
CA GLU A 3 5.39 14.85 8.30
C GLU A 3 4.20 14.12 8.94
N LYS A 4 3.70 13.05 8.30
CA LYS A 4 2.52 12.29 8.76
C LYS A 4 2.66 10.76 8.68
N GLY A 5 3.78 10.25 8.18
CA GLY A 5 3.93 8.82 7.91
C GLY A 5 3.17 8.38 6.65
N PHE A 6 3.04 7.05 6.48
CA PHE A 6 2.30 6.49 5.35
C PHE A 6 0.81 6.82 5.48
N GLN A 7 0.24 7.37 4.40
CA GLN A 7 -1.19 7.69 4.32
C GLN A 7 -1.82 6.95 3.16
N GLN A 8 -3.08 6.55 3.32
CA GLN A 8 -3.84 5.89 2.27
C GLN A 8 -5.30 6.34 2.29
N VAL A 9 -5.92 6.42 1.12
CA VAL A 9 -7.36 6.56 0.94
C VAL A 9 -7.79 5.54 -0.10
N SER A 10 -8.70 4.63 0.25
CA SER A 10 -9.09 3.59 -0.69
C SER A 10 -10.52 3.13 -0.60
N PHE A 11 -10.96 2.58 -1.73
CA PHE A 11 -12.28 2.03 -1.95
C PHE A 11 -12.19 0.66 -2.62
N VAL A 12 -12.91 -0.32 -2.08
CA VAL A 12 -13.09 -1.65 -2.67
C VAL A 12 -14.57 -1.85 -2.94
N ASN A 13 -14.97 -1.97 -4.21
CA ASN A 13 -16.38 -2.07 -4.60
C ASN A 13 -17.23 -0.93 -3.98
N SER A 14 -16.69 0.29 -4.02
CA SER A 14 -17.27 1.51 -3.42
C SER A 14 -17.34 1.54 -1.88
N ILE A 15 -16.82 0.52 -1.19
CA ILE A 15 -16.71 0.51 0.28
C ILE A 15 -15.42 1.22 0.69
N ALA A 16 -15.51 2.21 1.57
CA ALA A 16 -14.35 2.93 2.09
C ALA A 16 -13.54 2.06 3.05
N THR A 17 -12.36 1.61 2.62
CA THR A 17 -11.44 0.79 3.42
C THR A 17 -10.47 1.70 4.19
N THR A 18 -10.96 2.34 5.25
CA THR A 18 -10.23 3.35 6.04
C THR A 18 -8.95 2.83 6.71
N LYS A 19 -8.90 1.53 7.05
CA LYS A 19 -7.71 0.84 7.59
C LYS A 19 -6.87 0.17 6.49
N GLY A 20 -7.28 0.29 5.22
CA GLY A 20 -6.55 -0.23 4.07
C GLY A 20 -6.78 -1.72 3.86
N GLY A 21 -5.70 -2.47 3.66
CA GLY A 21 -5.76 -3.92 3.46
C GLY A 21 -4.86 -4.42 2.35
N ARG A 22 -5.10 -5.66 1.93
CA ARG A 22 -4.25 -6.37 0.96
C ARG A 22 -4.18 -5.68 -0.40
N HIS A 23 -5.21 -4.95 -0.82
CA HIS A 23 -5.19 -4.16 -2.05
C HIS A 23 -4.24 -2.97 -1.95
N ILE A 24 -4.19 -2.30 -0.78
CA ILE A 24 -3.23 -1.22 -0.52
C ILE A 24 -1.81 -1.75 -0.48
N ASP A 25 -1.57 -2.83 0.27
CA ASP A 25 -0.23 -3.43 0.35
C ASP A 25 0.27 -3.88 -1.02
N TYR A 26 -0.59 -4.53 -1.80
CA TYR A 26 -0.25 -4.97 -3.15
C TYR A 26 0.25 -3.82 -4.05
N VAL A 27 -0.41 -2.67 -4.02
CA VAL A 27 -0.01 -1.50 -4.82
C VAL A 27 1.21 -0.80 -4.21
N ALA A 28 1.20 -0.57 -2.89
CA ALA A 28 2.26 0.15 -2.19
C ALA A 28 3.61 -0.57 -2.32
N ASP A 29 3.64 -1.90 -2.15
CA ASP A 29 4.87 -2.68 -2.18
C ASP A 29 5.51 -2.69 -3.58
N GLN A 30 4.69 -2.69 -4.64
CA GLN A 30 5.19 -2.55 -6.02
C GLN A 30 5.87 -1.20 -6.25
N VAL A 31 5.25 -0.10 -5.78
CA VAL A 31 5.82 1.24 -5.90
C VAL A 31 7.10 1.37 -5.07
N VAL A 32 7.07 0.91 -3.82
CA VAL A 32 8.22 0.93 -2.91
C VAL A 32 9.40 0.15 -3.49
N SER A 33 9.17 -1.05 -4.03
CA SER A 33 10.22 -1.88 -4.64
C SER A 33 10.92 -1.14 -5.78
N LYS A 34 10.16 -0.54 -6.71
CA LYS A 34 10.73 0.20 -7.84
C LYS A 34 11.49 1.44 -7.39
N LEU A 35 10.98 2.17 -6.40
CA LEU A 35 11.65 3.36 -5.86
C LEU A 35 12.98 3.00 -5.17
N ILE A 36 13.01 1.91 -4.40
CA ILE A 36 14.25 1.45 -3.75
C ILE A 36 15.32 1.14 -4.78
N ASP A 37 14.98 0.47 -5.89
CA ASP A 37 15.96 0.14 -6.92
C ASP A 37 16.57 1.39 -7.55
N VAL A 38 15.75 2.43 -7.79
CA VAL A 38 16.22 3.72 -8.30
C VAL A 38 17.11 4.43 -7.27
N VAL A 39 16.70 4.44 -6.00
CA VAL A 39 17.47 5.07 -4.91
C VAL A 39 18.82 4.39 -4.73
N LYS A 40 18.87 3.05 -4.71
CA LYS A 40 20.12 2.28 -4.61
C LYS A 40 21.10 2.60 -5.75
N LYS A 41 20.60 2.75 -6.99
CA LYS A 41 21.45 3.10 -8.14
C LYS A 41 22.07 4.50 -8.02
N LYS A 42 21.34 5.46 -7.45
CA LYS A 42 21.78 6.85 -7.29
C LYS A 42 22.59 7.10 -6.01
N ASN A 43 22.27 6.39 -4.93
CA ASN A 43 22.83 6.60 -3.60
C ASN A 43 23.95 5.59 -3.27
N LYS A 44 25.02 5.56 -4.09
CA LYS A 44 26.06 4.51 -4.02
C LYS A 44 26.93 4.52 -2.75
N ALA A 45 27.05 5.67 -2.07
CA ALA A 45 27.88 5.84 -0.87
C ALA A 45 27.06 6.20 0.38
N GLY A 46 25.74 6.29 0.26
CA GLY A 46 24.87 6.65 1.38
C GLY A 46 24.33 5.45 2.14
N VAL A 47 23.63 5.74 3.23
CA VAL A 47 22.97 4.73 4.07
C VAL A 47 21.92 3.97 3.25
N ALA A 48 21.89 2.65 3.41
CA ALA A 48 20.90 1.80 2.77
C ALA A 48 19.47 2.17 3.21
N VAL A 49 18.64 2.55 2.24
CA VAL A 49 17.23 2.92 2.47
C VAL A 49 16.38 1.67 2.63
N LYS A 50 15.64 1.57 3.74
CA LYS A 50 14.74 0.47 4.06
C LYS A 50 13.33 0.70 3.48
N PRO A 51 12.58 -0.35 3.13
CA PRO A 51 11.25 -0.20 2.52
C PRO A 51 10.26 0.66 3.28
N PHE A 52 10.19 0.52 4.61
CA PHE A 52 9.29 1.32 5.44
C PHE A 52 9.61 2.81 5.38
N GLN A 53 10.88 3.19 5.15
CA GLN A 53 11.27 4.59 5.03
C GLN A 53 10.70 5.19 3.74
N VAL A 54 10.66 4.43 2.64
CA VAL A 54 10.02 4.87 1.39
C VAL A 54 8.50 4.94 1.58
N LYS A 55 7.89 3.87 2.12
CA LYS A 55 6.44 3.79 2.35
C LYS A 55 5.95 4.95 3.23
N ASN A 56 6.71 5.32 4.26
CA ASN A 56 6.35 6.43 5.15
C ASN A 56 6.31 7.81 4.47
N HIS A 57 6.84 7.98 3.25
CA HIS A 57 6.75 9.23 2.48
C HIS A 57 5.69 9.16 1.37
N MET A 58 4.82 8.16 1.39
CA MET A 58 3.78 7.97 0.39
C MET A 58 2.41 8.35 0.95
N TRP A 59 1.61 9.01 0.11
CA TRP A 59 0.17 9.12 0.27
C TRP A 59 -0.49 8.46 -0.95
N LEU A 60 -1.10 7.30 -0.73
CA LEU A 60 -1.62 6.45 -1.80
C LEU A 60 -3.15 6.52 -1.90
N PHE A 61 -3.67 6.65 -3.11
CA PHE A 61 -5.11 6.64 -3.40
C PHE A 61 -5.42 5.46 -4.31
N VAL A 62 -6.32 4.57 -3.89
CA VAL A 62 -6.67 3.35 -4.66
C VAL A 62 -8.18 3.17 -4.73
N ASN A 63 -8.73 3.05 -5.93
CA ASN A 63 -10.10 2.59 -6.15
C ASN A 63 -10.04 1.30 -6.97
N CYS A 64 -10.63 0.22 -6.47
CA CYS A 64 -10.61 -1.07 -7.16
C CYS A 64 -11.92 -1.85 -7.05
N LEU A 65 -12.10 -2.75 -8.02
CA LEU A 65 -13.13 -3.77 -8.00
C LEU A 65 -12.46 -5.12 -7.70
N ILE A 66 -12.98 -5.82 -6.69
CA ILE A 66 -12.44 -7.10 -6.21
C ILE A 66 -13.57 -8.13 -6.22
N GLU A 67 -13.32 -9.31 -6.77
CA GLU A 67 -14.27 -10.42 -6.73
C GLU A 67 -14.33 -11.02 -5.31
N ASN A 68 -15.54 -11.18 -4.78
CA ASN A 68 -15.81 -11.80 -3.47
C ASN A 68 -14.87 -11.32 -2.33
N PRO A 69 -14.79 -10.00 -2.06
CA PRO A 69 -13.84 -9.46 -1.09
C PRO A 69 -14.15 -9.94 0.33
N THR A 70 -13.10 -10.26 1.09
CA THR A 70 -13.19 -10.59 2.51
C THR A 70 -12.69 -9.42 3.36
N PHE A 71 -13.26 -9.26 4.55
CA PHE A 71 -12.91 -8.20 5.49
C PHE A 71 -12.65 -8.79 6.88
N ASP A 72 -11.94 -8.05 7.73
CA ASP A 72 -11.66 -8.47 9.11
C ASP A 72 -12.90 -8.45 10.02
N SER A 73 -13.89 -7.63 9.67
CA SER A 73 -15.06 -7.33 10.48
C SER A 73 -16.20 -6.76 9.63
N GLN A 74 -17.37 -6.61 10.24
CA GLN A 74 -18.56 -6.07 9.56
C GLN A 74 -18.44 -4.59 9.17
N THR A 75 -17.57 -3.81 9.82
CA THR A 75 -17.34 -2.40 9.42
C THR A 75 -16.58 -2.28 8.11
N LYS A 76 -15.93 -3.38 7.65
CA LYS A 76 -15.24 -3.48 6.35
C LYS A 76 -14.14 -2.44 6.14
N GLU A 77 -13.53 -1.98 7.22
CA GLU A 77 -12.48 -0.97 7.17
C GLU A 77 -11.15 -1.52 6.61
N ASN A 78 -10.92 -2.84 6.72
CA ASN A 78 -9.70 -3.51 6.27
C ASN A 78 -10.03 -4.74 5.41
N MET A 79 -9.57 -4.74 4.14
CA MET A 79 -9.80 -5.84 3.20
C MET A 79 -8.69 -6.89 3.29
N THR A 80 -9.05 -8.16 3.46
CA THR A 80 -8.14 -9.25 3.85
C THR A 80 -7.84 -10.27 2.75
N LEU A 81 -8.55 -10.21 1.62
CA LEU A 81 -8.42 -11.18 0.53
C LEU A 81 -7.00 -11.16 -0.06
N GLN A 82 -6.43 -12.34 -0.31
CA GLN A 82 -5.08 -12.43 -0.89
C GLN A 82 -5.10 -12.01 -2.36
N HIS A 83 -4.07 -11.27 -2.80
CA HIS A 83 -3.97 -10.72 -4.16
C HIS A 83 -4.13 -11.76 -5.28
N LYS A 84 -3.77 -13.03 -5.02
CA LYS A 84 -3.95 -14.15 -5.95
C LYS A 84 -5.41 -14.46 -6.30
N LYS A 85 -6.37 -13.90 -5.56
CA LYS A 85 -7.82 -14.13 -5.70
C LYS A 85 -8.61 -12.86 -6.00
N PHE A 86 -7.96 -11.79 -6.45
CA PHE A 86 -8.66 -10.52 -6.69
C PHE A 86 -9.65 -10.56 -7.86
N GLY A 87 -9.52 -11.53 -8.77
CA GLY A 87 -10.48 -11.87 -9.82
C GLY A 87 -10.20 -13.27 -10.35
#